data_AF-A0A519DWC0-F1
#
_entry.id   AF-A0A519DWC0-F1
#
_cell.length_a   1.000
_cell.length_b   1.000
_cell.length_c   1.000
_cell.angle_alpha   90.00
_cell.angle_beta   90.00
_cell.angle_gamma   90.00
#
_symmetry.space_group_name_H-M   'P 1'
#
loop_
_entity.id
_entity.type
_entity.pdbx_description
1 polymer ?
#
loop_
_entity_poly.entity_id
_entity_poly.type
_entity_poly.pdbx_seq_one_letter_code
_entity_poly.pdbx_strand_id
1 'polypeptide(L)'
;MIREDGSGTADEVLQWLLPYLGAWSDARRIGSSEAIKRMVASGIGISCLSYWVVSDAIAEGKLRLLNHDLPRHKRQIHIVHHREKFISRFLEVFLRTVEDFEVSGAESLEITSNSV
;
A
#
# COMPACT_ATOMS: atom_id res chain seq x y z
N MET A 1 -9.34 -3.54 -9.06
CA MET A 1 -9.61 -2.12 -8.76
C MET A 1 -8.33 -1.43 -8.42
N ILE A 2 -8.24 -0.15 -8.70
CA ILE A 2 -7.09 0.68 -8.36
C ILE A 2 -7.55 2.10 -8.03
N ARG A 3 -6.69 2.80 -7.31
CA ARG A 3 -6.89 4.19 -6.95
C ARG A 3 -7.00 5.08 -8.19
N GLU A 4 -7.71 6.20 -8.07
CA GLU A 4 -7.96 7.18 -9.13
C GLU A 4 -6.69 7.67 -9.83
N ASP A 5 -6.84 8.10 -11.09
CA ASP A 5 -5.74 8.64 -11.89
C ASP A 5 -5.21 9.96 -11.25
N GLY A 6 -3.90 10.19 -11.36
CA GLY A 6 -3.23 11.34 -10.72
C GLY A 6 -2.85 11.12 -9.25
N SER A 7 -3.16 9.96 -8.68
CA SER A 7 -2.60 9.53 -7.40
C SER A 7 -1.22 8.93 -7.62
N GLY A 8 -0.18 9.48 -6.99
CA GLY A 8 1.16 8.89 -7.00
C GLY A 8 1.20 7.43 -6.51
N THR A 9 0.25 7.02 -5.65
CA THR A 9 0.11 5.61 -5.24
C THR A 9 -0.41 4.71 -6.37
N ALA A 10 -1.26 5.23 -7.26
CA ALA A 10 -1.84 4.47 -8.36
C ALA A 10 -0.79 4.25 -9.45
N ASP A 11 -0.06 5.32 -9.80
CA ASP A 11 1.00 5.29 -10.79
C ASP A 11 2.13 4.34 -10.38
N GLU A 12 2.58 4.40 -9.12
CA GLU A 12 3.58 3.48 -8.58
C GLU A 12 3.13 2.01 -8.66
N VAL A 13 1.89 1.72 -8.24
CA VAL A 13 1.34 0.36 -8.29
C VAL A 13 1.24 -0.13 -9.72
N LEU A 14 0.77 0.71 -10.66
CA LEU A 14 0.70 0.35 -12.07
C LEU A 14 2.10 0.13 -12.64
N GLN A 15 3.04 1.02 -12.40
CA GLN A 15 4.40 0.90 -12.91
C GLN A 15 5.06 -0.41 -12.43
N TRP A 16 4.86 -0.77 -11.16
CA TRP A 16 5.38 -2.02 -10.62
C TRP A 16 4.64 -3.25 -11.16
N LEU A 17 3.32 -3.18 -11.31
CA LEU A 17 2.48 -4.35 -11.57
C LEU A 17 2.24 -4.63 -13.07
N LEU A 18 2.19 -3.60 -13.92
CA LEU A 18 1.93 -3.71 -15.36
C LEU A 18 2.87 -4.67 -16.10
N PRO A 19 4.19 -4.71 -15.81
CA PRO A 19 5.10 -5.66 -16.45
C PRO A 19 4.69 -7.13 -16.27
N TYR A 20 3.94 -7.44 -15.21
CA TYR A 20 3.50 -8.80 -14.88
C TYR A 20 2.05 -9.10 -15.29
N LEU A 21 1.22 -8.06 -15.49
CA LEU A 21 -0.18 -8.23 -15.89
C LEU A 21 -0.40 -8.19 -17.41
N GLY A 22 0.59 -7.74 -18.19
CA GLY A 22 0.49 -7.60 -19.65
C GLY A 22 -0.41 -6.42 -20.06
N ALA A 23 -1.70 -6.49 -19.74
CA ALA A 23 -2.66 -5.39 -19.91
C ALA A 23 -3.74 -5.43 -18.81
N TRP A 24 -3.95 -4.30 -18.13
CA TRP A 24 -5.00 -4.14 -17.13
C TRP A 24 -6.11 -3.20 -17.63
N SER A 25 -6.78 -3.61 -18.71
CA SER A 25 -7.74 -2.77 -19.46
C SER A 25 -9.01 -2.42 -18.69
N ASP A 26 -9.48 -3.31 -17.82
CA ASP A 26 -10.78 -3.15 -17.12
C ASP A 26 -10.65 -2.75 -15.65
N ALA A 27 -9.54 -2.11 -15.29
CA ALA A 27 -9.31 -1.66 -13.93
C ALA A 27 -10.28 -0.53 -13.53
N ARG A 28 -11.31 -0.84 -12.74
CA ARG A 28 -12.14 0.21 -12.15
C ARG A 28 -11.30 1.13 -11.25
N ARG A 29 -11.34 2.42 -11.56
CA ARG A 29 -10.72 3.51 -10.79
C ARG A 29 -11.64 3.97 -9.67
N ILE A 30 -11.13 4.05 -8.45
CA ILE A 30 -11.90 4.42 -7.26
C ILE A 30 -11.14 5.49 -6.48
N GLY A 31 -11.83 6.57 -6.12
CA GLY A 31 -11.31 7.79 -5.48
C GLY A 31 -10.66 7.64 -4.09
N SER A 32 -10.68 6.45 -3.49
CA SER A 32 -10.21 6.27 -2.11
C SER A 32 -9.89 4.81 -1.81
N SER A 33 -8.77 4.58 -1.15
CA SER A 33 -8.37 3.26 -0.64
C SER A 33 -9.41 2.66 0.31
N GLU A 34 -10.15 3.49 1.06
CA GLU A 34 -11.22 3.01 1.94
C GLU A 34 -12.43 2.48 1.17
N ALA A 35 -12.80 3.15 0.07
CA ALA A 35 -13.88 2.68 -0.79
C ALA A 35 -13.49 1.36 -1.46
N ILE A 36 -12.24 1.24 -1.96
CA ILE A 36 -11.71 -0.01 -2.50
C ILE A 36 -11.74 -1.11 -1.43
N LYS A 37 -11.23 -0.84 -0.23
CA LYS A 37 -11.21 -1.79 0.90
C LYS A 37 -12.61 -2.33 1.20
N ARG A 38 -13.61 -1.45 1.29
CA ARG A 38 -15.01 -1.83 1.53
C ARG A 38 -15.62 -2.64 0.39
N MET A 39 -15.36 -2.25 -0.87
CA MET A 39 -15.85 -2.99 -2.04
C MET A 39 -15.27 -4.41 -2.09
N VAL A 40 -13.96 -4.55 -1.90
CA VAL A 40 -13.30 -5.87 -1.89
C VAL A 40 -13.80 -6.71 -0.71
N ALA A 41 -13.96 -6.11 0.48
CA ALA A 41 -14.51 -6.82 1.65
C ALA A 41 -15.96 -7.27 1.44
N SER A 42 -16.73 -6.56 0.60
CA SER A 42 -18.08 -6.98 0.18
C SER A 42 -18.08 -8.03 -0.94
N GLY A 43 -16.92 -8.55 -1.33
CA GLY A 43 -16.76 -9.57 -2.38
C GLY A 43 -16.67 -9.01 -3.79
N ILE A 44 -16.53 -7.69 -3.96
CA ILE A 44 -16.43 -7.07 -5.28
C ILE A 44 -14.97 -7.01 -5.69
N GLY A 45 -14.55 -8.00 -6.49
CA GLY A 45 -13.26 -8.02 -7.18
C GLY A 45 -12.03 -8.05 -6.26
N ILE A 46 -10.87 -7.69 -6.84
CA ILE A 46 -9.57 -7.67 -6.16
C ILE A 46 -8.88 -6.31 -6.34
N SER A 47 -7.93 -5.99 -5.46
CA SER A 47 -7.13 -4.76 -5.56
C SER A 47 -5.75 -4.94 -4.94
N CYS A 48 -4.81 -4.06 -5.32
CA CYS A 48 -3.51 -3.92 -4.69
C CYS A 48 -3.51 -2.63 -3.86
N LEU A 49 -3.44 -2.78 -2.53
CA LEU A 49 -3.41 -1.66 -1.57
C LEU A 49 -2.19 -1.78 -0.66
N SER A 50 -1.83 -0.67 -0.02
CA SER A 50 -0.81 -0.70 1.04
C SER A 50 -1.26 -1.62 2.17
N TYR A 51 -0.36 -2.47 2.67
CA TYR A 51 -0.65 -3.36 3.80
C TYR A 51 -1.18 -2.59 5.02
N TRP A 52 -0.61 -1.41 5.29
CA TRP A 52 -1.04 -0.50 6.35
C TRP A 52 -2.51 -0.08 6.28
N VAL A 53 -3.12 -0.07 5.09
CA VAL A 53 -4.53 0.32 4.92
C VAL A 53 -5.48 -0.84 5.21
N VAL A 54 -5.01 -2.07 5.00
CA VAL A 54 -5.84 -3.29 5.03
C VAL A 54 -5.50 -4.23 6.18
N SER A 55 -4.45 -3.95 6.97
CA SER A 55 -3.97 -4.80 8.07
C SER A 55 -5.09 -5.21 9.02
N ASP A 56 -5.89 -4.24 9.47
CA ASP A 56 -6.97 -4.50 10.43
C ASP A 56 -8.05 -5.39 9.80
N ALA A 57 -8.41 -5.12 8.56
CA ALA A 57 -9.40 -5.92 7.84
C ALA A 57 -8.91 -7.34 7.54
N ILE A 58 -7.61 -7.55 7.38
CA ILE A 58 -7.00 -8.88 7.27
C ILE A 58 -7.01 -9.58 8.63
N ALA A 59 -6.62 -8.89 9.70
CA ALA A 59 -6.64 -9.42 11.07
C ALA A 59 -8.06 -9.83 11.51
N GLU A 60 -9.07 -9.07 11.09
CA GLU A 60 -10.49 -9.36 11.31
C GLU A 60 -11.05 -10.43 10.36
N GLY A 61 -10.26 -10.96 9.42
CA GLY A 61 -10.68 -11.96 8.45
C GLY A 61 -11.65 -11.46 7.37
N LYS A 62 -11.89 -10.15 7.28
CA LYS A 62 -12.74 -9.51 6.26
C LYS A 62 -12.05 -9.44 4.90
N LEU A 63 -10.72 -9.43 4.89
CA LEU A 63 -9.89 -9.46 3.70
C LEU A 63 -8.85 -10.58 3.78
N ARG A 64 -8.42 -11.05 2.63
CA ARG A 64 -7.37 -12.07 2.50
C ARG A 64 -6.34 -11.62 1.48
N LEU A 65 -5.06 -11.87 1.79
CA LEU A 65 -3.98 -11.71 0.84
C LEU A 65 -4.06 -12.79 -0.25
N LEU A 66 -3.85 -12.40 -1.51
CA LEU A 66 -3.77 -13.35 -2.61
C LEU A 66 -2.35 -13.90 -2.70
N ASN A 67 -2.22 -15.22 -2.77
CA ASN A 67 -0.94 -15.86 -3.07
C ASN A 67 -0.56 -15.53 -4.52
N HIS A 68 0.64 -15.01 -4.73
CA HIS A 68 1.13 -14.62 -6.04
C HIS A 68 2.67 -14.72 -6.12
N ASP A 69 3.21 -14.88 -7.32
CA ASP A 69 4.65 -14.92 -7.58
C ASP A 69 5.26 -13.55 -7.93
N LEU A 70 4.49 -12.47 -7.75
CA LEU A 70 4.99 -11.11 -7.96
C LEU A 70 6.08 -10.77 -6.94
N PRO A 71 7.14 -10.05 -7.35
CA PRO A 71 8.21 -9.65 -6.44
C PRO A 71 7.71 -8.79 -5.29
N ARG A 72 8.41 -8.75 -4.16
CA ARG A 72 7.99 -7.88 -3.05
C ARG A 72 8.03 -6.41 -3.47
N HIS A 73 6.92 -5.72 -3.31
CA HIS A 73 6.84 -4.27 -3.53
C HIS A 73 7.08 -3.52 -2.22
N LYS A 74 8.27 -2.93 -2.08
CA LYS A 74 8.61 -2.04 -0.96
C LYS A 74 8.60 -0.60 -1.45
N ARG A 75 7.68 0.22 -0.93
CA ARG A 75 7.69 1.67 -1.17
C ARG A 75 8.51 2.37 -0.10
N GLN A 76 9.31 3.33 -0.50
CA GLN A 76 9.95 4.27 0.42
C GLN A 76 8.99 5.43 0.71
N ILE A 77 8.98 5.89 1.96
CA ILE A 77 8.29 7.11 2.37
C ILE A 77 9.37 8.16 2.60
N HIS A 78 9.20 9.33 1.99
CA HIS A 78 10.14 10.43 2.10
C HIS A 78 9.51 11.59 2.85
N ILE A 79 10.32 12.23 3.70
CA ILE A 79 9.99 13.52 4.30
C ILE A 79 10.61 14.61 3.42
N VAL A 80 9.79 15.56 2.97
CA VAL A 80 10.25 16.66 2.11
C VAL A 80 9.86 18.00 2.73
N HIS A 81 10.82 18.91 2.83
CA HIS A 81 10.59 20.29 3.24
C HIS A 81 11.45 21.25 2.41
N HIS A 82 11.04 22.51 2.35
CA HIS A 82 11.83 23.55 1.67
C HIS A 82 13.19 23.72 2.36
N ARG A 83 14.25 23.99 1.58
CA ARG A 83 15.61 24.16 2.11
C ARG A 83 15.71 25.30 3.13
N GLU A 84 14.91 26.35 2.94
CA GLU A 84 14.86 27.53 3.81
C GLU A 84 13.70 27.47 4.81
N LYS A 85 13.14 26.28 5.06
CA LYS A 85 12.09 26.12 6.06
C LYS A 85 12.67 26.39 7.44
N PHE A 86 12.09 27.35 8.18
CA PHE A 86 12.40 27.51 9.60
C PHE A 86 11.97 26.26 10.37
N ILE A 87 12.94 25.57 10.96
CA ILE A 87 12.72 24.37 11.77
C ILE A 87 12.59 24.79 13.22
N SER A 88 11.36 24.83 13.73
CA SER A 88 11.10 25.04 15.15
C SER A 88 11.45 23.79 15.96
N ARG A 89 11.61 23.95 17.28
CA ARG A 89 11.85 22.80 18.17
C ARG A 89 10.76 21.72 18.08
N PHE A 90 9.51 22.12 17.91
CA PHE A 90 8.40 21.18 17.73
C PHE A 90 8.52 20.41 16.41
N LEU A 91 8.90 21.09 15.32
CA LEU A 91 9.09 20.44 14.03
C LEU A 91 10.28 19.47 14.08
N GLU A 92 11.38 19.83 14.74
CA GLU A 92 12.53 18.94 14.94
C GLU A 92 12.12 17.64 15.68
N VAL A 93 11.35 17.76 16.76
CA VAL A 93 10.83 16.59 17.50
C VAL A 93 9.91 15.75 16.62
N PHE A 94 9.03 16.38 15.83
CA PHE A 94 8.17 15.67 14.89
C PHE A 94 8.98 14.92 13.83
N LEU A 95 9.95 15.57 13.18
CA LEU A 95 10.81 14.95 12.16
C LEU A 95 11.54 13.74 12.72
N ARG A 96 12.15 13.88 13.90
CA ARG A 96 12.81 12.78 14.58
C ARG A 96 11.85 11.63 14.91
N THR A 97 10.64 11.94 15.37
CA THR A 97 9.62 10.91 15.66
C THR A 97 9.22 10.14 14.40
N VAL A 98 9.18 10.80 13.24
CA VAL A 98 8.88 10.16 11.96
C VAL A 98 10.08 9.35 11.44
N GLU A 99 11.31 9.81 11.65
CA GLU A 99 12.53 9.07 11.30
C GLU A 99 12.70 7.80 12.15
N ASP A 100 12.41 7.88 13.45
CA ASP A 100 12.44 6.77 14.39
C ASP A 100 11.22 5.83 14.23
N PHE A 101 10.28 6.13 13.32
CA PHE A 101 9.10 5.31 13.09
C PHE A 101 9.49 3.98 12.43
N GLU A 102 9.72 2.96 13.25
CA GLU A 102 9.97 1.60 12.78
C GLU A 102 8.71 1.00 12.13
N VAL A 103 8.87 0.52 10.91
CA VAL A 103 7.83 -0.18 10.13
C VAL A 103 7.66 -1.59 10.68
N SER A 104 6.93 -1.73 11.78
CA SER A 104 6.75 -3.00 12.52
C SER A 104 5.76 -4.00 11.86
N GLY A 105 5.61 -3.99 10.53
CA GLY A 105 4.48 -4.66 9.87
C GLY A 105 4.78 -5.56 8.66
N ALA A 106 6.04 -5.71 8.23
CA ALA A 106 6.33 -6.34 6.93
C ALA A 106 7.17 -7.64 6.97
N GLU A 107 7.67 -8.07 8.13
CA GLU A 107 8.58 -9.22 8.22
C GLU A 107 7.87 -10.58 8.32
N SER A 108 6.62 -10.66 8.77
CA SER A 108 5.99 -11.96 9.12
C SER A 108 5.26 -12.70 7.98
N LEU A 109 5.45 -12.31 6.72
CA LEU A 109 4.87 -13.05 5.58
C LEU A 109 5.89 -14.03 4.98
N GLU A 110 6.35 -14.99 5.78
CA GLU A 110 6.82 -16.28 5.26
C GLU A 110 5.56 -17.13 5.03
N ILE A 111 5.05 -17.12 3.80
CA ILE A 111 3.97 -18.02 3.41
C ILE A 111 4.56 -19.43 3.41
N THR A 112 4.13 -20.24 4.38
CA THR A 112 4.44 -21.65 4.48
C THR A 112 4.01 -22.33 3.18
N SER A 113 4.99 -22.75 2.39
CA SER A 113 4.80 -23.65 1.26
C SER A 113 4.34 -25.00 1.79
N ASN A 114 3.04 -25.22 1.90
CA ASN A 114 2.51 -26.56 2.10
C ASN A 114 1.83 -27.02 0.82
N SER A 115 2.60 -27.80 0.06
CA SER A 115 2.16 -28.61 -1.06
C SER A 115 1.08 -29.60 -0.60
N VAL A 116 0.00 -29.69 -1.36
CA VAL A 116 -0.83 -30.89 -1.49
C VAL A 116 -0.85 -31.23 -2.97
#